data_AF-A0A916JJ61-F1
#
_entry.id   AF-A0A916JJ61-F1
#
_cell.length_a   1.000
_cell.length_b   1.000
_cell.length_c   1.000
_cell.angle_alpha   90.00
_cell.angle_beta   90.00
_cell.angle_gamma   90.00
#
_symmetry.space_group_name_H-M   'P 1'
#
loop_
_entity.id
_entity.type
_entity.pdbx_description
1 polymer ?
#
loop_
_entity_poly.entity_id
_entity_poly.type
_entity_poly.pdbx_seq_one_letter_code
_entity_poly.pdbx_strand_id
1 'polypeptide(L)'
;MGNLKAYEDRFRYRTRLVLREKAPEVLFPEIQKWLAALDKNDEQYEHHLLEALWLYQDFDIVEEKLLKRLLNAKQYEARTAAVKVLRYWHDRIPGALALMKTAVNDPSPRVRLEAVVALSFFNSEEAFLAATDVFNYPTDYYLDYAARETFTFLKPVWLAYFQKNGNFIANRGHLSGYLLNLASKKELARLPQTTEVLTSLLSRTDTDLSDKKEAVAALAKSRKVSTVNVLLETVGSASDKAQAELILILQESDPAVLQEHKQELIRLIREDSSRVVRAGAYAAIVTAEKSDRSVSEIAQENDAHLADYLTGLSYLADPALKVSFYNKVKKLATGTSRTAADKEGIQSPHFPARSSAYTLLLRLPVHTDEKPEIFRNYLAYLATTPEGLQSSALFVNAMADARKLIKEIPLPYQAEAMQALESLGTMEIKLAAVEAKMAFDKDRFTVKAGKKVSLIFENKDLMPHNVLVVGQGSAEKVGEAADAMANLKNGFEKNFVPEIPEVLFATPLVNAGKSYQLNFTAPEKRGEYPFICSFPGHWRVMKGIMIVE
;
A
#
# COMPACT_ATOMS: atom_id res chain seq x y z
N MET A 1 32.83 -31.13 26.41
CA MET A 1 32.65 -31.19 24.94
C MET A 1 31.48 -32.08 24.51
N GLY A 2 31.24 -33.27 25.10
CA GLY A 2 30.14 -34.17 24.68
C GLY A 2 28.75 -33.50 24.58
N ASN A 3 28.41 -32.63 25.53
CA ASN A 3 27.14 -31.88 25.54
C ASN A 3 26.98 -30.87 24.39
N LEU A 4 28.06 -30.51 23.66
CA LEU A 4 27.95 -29.69 22.44
C LEU A 4 27.28 -30.47 21.28
N LYS A 5 27.14 -31.79 21.41
CA LYS A 5 26.41 -32.63 20.45
C LYS A 5 24.94 -32.83 20.80
N ALA A 6 24.48 -32.32 21.94
CA ALA A 6 23.09 -32.49 22.37
C ALA A 6 22.12 -31.90 21.34
N TYR A 7 20.93 -32.50 21.20
CA TYR A 7 19.90 -32.02 20.27
C TYR A 7 19.32 -30.67 20.69
N GLU A 8 19.10 -30.46 21.99
CA GLU A 8 18.50 -29.23 22.50
C GLU A 8 19.53 -28.10 22.61
N ASP A 9 19.20 -26.96 22.01
CA ASP A 9 20.07 -25.78 22.01
C ASP A 9 20.42 -25.29 23.42
N ARG A 10 19.48 -25.40 24.36
CA ARG A 10 19.69 -24.96 25.75
C ARG A 10 20.83 -25.70 26.45
N PHE A 11 21.05 -26.99 26.14
CA PHE A 11 22.18 -27.76 26.68
C PHE A 11 23.49 -27.31 26.06
N ARG A 12 23.53 -27.10 24.74
CA ARG A 12 24.71 -26.61 24.04
C ARG A 12 25.10 -25.21 24.50
N TYR A 13 24.13 -24.30 24.57
CA TYR A 13 24.32 -22.92 25.07
C TYR A 13 24.95 -22.88 26.47
N ARG A 14 24.38 -23.62 27.43
CA ARG A 14 24.94 -23.71 28.80
C ARG A 14 26.34 -24.32 28.81
N THR A 15 26.57 -25.30 27.94
CA THR A 15 27.90 -25.90 27.78
C THR A 15 28.91 -24.87 27.27
N ARG A 16 28.56 -24.07 26.25
CA ARG A 16 29.42 -22.98 25.75
C ARG A 16 29.73 -21.97 26.86
N LEU A 17 28.75 -21.58 27.68
CA LEU A 17 29.00 -20.68 28.83
C LEU A 17 30.04 -21.25 29.81
N VAL A 18 29.93 -22.52 30.20
CA VAL A 18 30.92 -23.16 31.09
C VAL A 18 32.29 -23.27 30.44
N LEU A 19 32.35 -23.51 29.13
CA LEU A 19 33.61 -23.54 28.40
C LEU A 19 34.28 -22.16 28.34
N ARG A 20 33.50 -21.07 28.25
CA ARG A 20 34.02 -19.69 28.27
C ARG A 20 34.71 -19.31 29.58
N GLU A 21 34.45 -20.02 30.68
CA GLU A 21 35.13 -19.81 31.97
C GLU A 21 36.52 -20.49 32.03
N LYS A 22 36.91 -21.24 31.00
CA LYS A 22 38.21 -21.94 30.96
C LYS A 22 39.29 -21.06 30.33
N ALA A 23 40.52 -21.23 30.80
CA ALA A 23 41.68 -20.58 30.22
C ALA A 23 41.87 -21.01 28.74
N PRO A 24 42.08 -20.08 27.79
CA PRO A 24 42.22 -20.38 26.37
C PRO A 24 43.30 -21.44 26.07
N GLU A 25 44.43 -21.37 26.78
CA GLU A 25 45.60 -22.24 26.62
C GLU A 25 45.28 -23.69 26.95
N VAL A 26 44.25 -23.93 27.78
CA VAL A 26 43.77 -25.26 28.15
C VAL A 26 42.62 -25.69 27.25
N LEU A 27 41.69 -24.77 26.94
CA LEU A 27 40.47 -25.08 26.20
C LEU A 27 40.74 -25.44 24.74
N PHE A 28 41.51 -24.63 24.02
CA PHE A 28 41.65 -24.78 22.57
C PHE A 28 42.40 -26.05 22.12
N PRO A 29 43.44 -26.52 22.82
CA PRO A 29 44.00 -27.85 22.54
C PRO A 29 42.96 -28.97 22.68
N GLU A 30 42.07 -28.89 23.67
CA GLU A 30 40.99 -29.87 23.84
C GLU A 30 39.89 -29.73 22.77
N ILE A 31 39.58 -28.52 22.31
CA ILE A 31 38.71 -28.29 21.14
C ILE A 31 39.31 -28.95 19.89
N GLN A 32 40.61 -28.78 19.65
CA GLN A 32 41.29 -29.39 18.49
C GLN A 32 41.25 -30.92 18.54
N LYS A 33 41.52 -31.52 19.71
CA LYS A 33 41.38 -32.97 19.92
C LYS A 33 39.94 -33.43 19.67
N TRP A 34 38.95 -32.69 20.18
CA TRP A 34 37.54 -33.00 19.99
C TRP A 34 37.14 -32.94 18.51
N LEU A 35 37.55 -31.90 17.79
CA LEU A 35 37.32 -31.73 16.35
C LEU A 35 37.93 -32.88 15.54
N ALA A 36 39.13 -33.32 15.88
CA ALA A 36 39.80 -34.44 15.21
C ALA A 36 39.09 -35.79 15.43
N ALA A 37 38.37 -35.93 16.54
CA ALA A 37 37.64 -37.15 16.91
C ALA A 37 36.17 -37.17 16.44
N LEU A 38 35.69 -36.12 15.75
CA LEU A 38 34.34 -36.10 15.20
C LEU A 38 34.17 -37.08 14.03
N ASP A 39 33.07 -37.83 14.02
CA ASP A 39 32.69 -38.69 12.90
C ASP A 39 32.24 -37.83 11.70
N LYS A 40 32.97 -37.93 10.60
CA LYS A 40 32.71 -37.16 9.37
C LYS A 40 31.44 -37.60 8.63
N ASN A 41 30.91 -38.78 8.97
CA ASN A 41 29.68 -39.31 8.37
C ASN A 41 28.43 -39.00 9.20
N ASP A 42 28.58 -38.37 10.37
CA ASP A 42 27.46 -37.91 11.19
C ASP A 42 26.64 -36.85 10.43
N GLU A 43 25.31 -36.98 10.42
CA GLU A 43 24.41 -36.01 9.78
C GLU A 43 24.55 -34.61 10.39
N GLN A 44 24.92 -34.53 11.68
CA GLN A 44 25.13 -33.29 12.42
C GLN A 44 26.60 -32.85 12.44
N TYR A 45 27.47 -33.46 11.64
CA TYR A 45 28.90 -33.16 11.63
C TYR A 45 29.20 -31.66 11.45
N GLU A 46 28.55 -31.00 10.49
CA GLU A 46 28.77 -29.58 10.22
C GLU A 46 28.24 -28.69 11.34
N HIS A 47 27.15 -29.09 12.01
CA HIS A 47 26.68 -28.42 13.23
C HIS A 47 27.70 -28.54 14.37
N HIS A 48 28.34 -29.69 14.55
CA HIS A 48 29.39 -29.87 15.56
C HIS A 48 30.63 -29.01 15.27
N LEU A 49 30.98 -28.83 14.00
CA LEU A 49 32.03 -27.90 13.59
C LEU A 49 31.65 -26.44 13.91
N LEU A 50 30.39 -26.05 13.74
CA LEU A 50 29.90 -24.71 14.12
C LEU A 50 30.01 -24.46 15.62
N GLU A 51 29.68 -25.45 16.45
CA GLU A 51 29.82 -25.34 17.91
C GLU A 51 31.25 -25.00 18.33
N ALA A 52 32.26 -25.56 17.64
CA ALA A 52 33.65 -25.15 17.83
C ALA A 52 33.93 -23.75 17.26
N LEU A 53 33.44 -23.44 16.05
CA LEU A 53 33.68 -22.12 15.43
C LEU A 53 33.13 -20.98 16.29
N TRP A 54 31.97 -21.15 16.90
CA TRP A 54 31.41 -20.17 17.83
C TRP A 54 32.22 -20.03 19.11
N LEU A 55 32.85 -21.10 19.62
CA LEU A 55 33.80 -20.98 20.73
C LEU A 55 35.05 -20.19 20.31
N TYR A 56 35.58 -20.40 19.12
CA TYR A 56 36.66 -19.53 18.60
C TYR A 56 36.22 -18.06 18.53
N GLN A 57 34.99 -17.80 18.05
CA GLN A 57 34.40 -16.45 18.01
C GLN A 57 34.24 -15.83 19.40
N ASP A 58 33.78 -16.60 20.38
CA ASP A 58 33.53 -16.14 21.75
C ASP A 58 34.80 -15.63 22.46
N PHE A 59 35.95 -16.21 22.10
CA PHE A 59 37.26 -15.83 22.62
C PHE A 59 38.00 -14.83 21.71
N ASP A 60 37.37 -14.36 20.64
CA ASP A 60 37.96 -13.50 19.61
C ASP A 60 39.24 -14.07 18.97
N ILE A 61 39.32 -15.41 18.88
CA ILE A 61 40.43 -16.13 18.23
C ILE A 61 40.02 -16.51 16.81
N VAL A 62 40.75 -15.99 15.82
CA VAL A 62 40.49 -16.26 14.40
C VAL A 62 40.96 -17.66 14.02
N GLU A 63 40.03 -18.56 13.71
CA GLU A 63 40.33 -19.89 13.18
C GLU A 63 39.92 -19.98 11.69
N GLU A 64 40.82 -19.52 10.83
CA GLU A 64 40.59 -19.39 9.39
C GLU A 64 40.28 -20.73 8.71
N LYS A 65 40.96 -21.83 9.09
CA LYS A 65 40.80 -23.12 8.40
C LYS A 65 39.41 -23.70 8.65
N LEU A 66 38.94 -23.62 9.90
CA LEU A 66 37.59 -24.07 10.26
C LEU A 66 36.52 -23.20 9.60
N LEU A 67 36.70 -21.88 9.60
CA LEU A 67 35.79 -20.95 8.93
C LEU A 67 35.69 -21.26 7.42
N LYS A 68 36.82 -21.33 6.71
CA LYS A 68 36.83 -21.62 5.26
C LYS A 68 36.22 -22.98 4.94
N ARG A 69 36.40 -23.97 5.81
CA ARG A 69 35.72 -25.27 5.67
C ARG A 69 34.21 -25.12 5.77
N LEU A 70 33.70 -24.39 6.75
CA LEU A 70 32.27 -24.21 6.99
C LEU A 70 31.58 -23.31 5.96
N LEU A 71 32.31 -22.36 5.35
CA LEU A 71 31.82 -21.62 4.18
C LEU A 71 31.54 -22.52 2.97
N ASN A 72 32.13 -23.71 2.92
CA ASN A 72 31.94 -24.73 1.88
C ASN A 72 31.13 -25.95 2.38
N ALA A 73 30.43 -25.81 3.50
CA ALA A 73 29.59 -26.87 4.07
C ALA A 73 28.45 -27.27 3.13
N LYS A 74 27.98 -28.52 3.22
CA LYS A 74 26.81 -29.02 2.47
C LYS A 74 25.51 -28.39 2.98
N GLN A 75 25.35 -28.29 4.29
CA GLN A 75 24.20 -27.67 4.93
C GLN A 75 24.28 -26.15 4.82
N TYR A 76 23.20 -25.54 4.34
CA TYR A 76 23.17 -24.08 4.16
C TYR A 76 23.14 -23.36 5.51
N GLU A 77 22.65 -24.00 6.57
CA GLU A 77 22.66 -23.49 7.94
C GLU A 77 24.11 -23.25 8.42
N ALA A 78 25.01 -24.20 8.13
CA ALA A 78 26.42 -24.09 8.44
C ALA A 78 27.10 -22.97 7.64
N ARG A 79 26.82 -22.89 6.33
CA ARG A 79 27.32 -21.78 5.50
C ARG A 79 26.80 -20.43 5.99
N THR A 80 25.53 -20.33 6.35
CA THR A 80 24.89 -19.10 6.84
C THR A 80 25.59 -18.62 8.12
N ALA A 81 25.78 -19.51 9.09
CA ALA A 81 26.48 -19.18 10.33
C ALA A 81 27.95 -18.81 10.09
N ALA A 82 28.64 -19.51 9.17
CA ALA A 82 30.01 -19.20 8.80
C ALA A 82 30.14 -17.82 8.14
N VAL A 83 29.23 -17.43 7.26
CA VAL A 83 29.18 -16.08 6.66
C VAL A 83 29.03 -15.01 7.75
N LYS A 84 28.17 -15.25 8.74
CA LYS A 84 28.02 -14.36 9.89
C LYS A 84 29.32 -14.22 10.69
N VAL A 85 30.05 -15.31 10.92
CA VAL A 85 31.37 -15.26 11.57
C VAL A 85 32.39 -14.50 10.70
N LEU A 86 32.44 -14.78 9.39
CA LEU A 86 33.32 -14.10 8.45
C LEU A 86 33.07 -12.58 8.45
N ARG A 87 31.83 -12.11 8.62
CA ARG A 87 31.53 -10.68 8.78
C ARG A 87 32.29 -10.07 9.96
N TYR A 88 32.33 -10.74 11.10
CA TYR A 88 33.02 -10.22 12.29
C TYR A 88 34.55 -10.35 12.22
N TRP A 89 35.05 -11.23 11.36
CA TRP A 89 36.49 -11.46 11.17
C TRP A 89 37.03 -10.94 9.83
N HIS A 90 36.25 -10.16 9.08
CA HIS A 90 36.57 -9.80 7.69
C HIS A 90 37.89 -9.04 7.55
N ASP A 91 38.28 -8.28 8.58
CA ASP A 91 39.51 -7.51 8.70
C ASP A 91 40.75 -8.39 8.97
N ARG A 92 40.54 -9.60 9.51
CA ARG A 92 41.59 -10.55 9.91
C ARG A 92 41.66 -11.79 9.02
N ILE A 93 40.72 -11.97 8.08
CA ILE A 93 40.70 -13.10 7.14
C ILE A 93 41.20 -12.65 5.76
N PRO A 94 42.37 -13.13 5.30
CA PRO A 94 42.84 -12.86 3.94
C PRO A 94 41.84 -13.32 2.88
N GLY A 95 41.46 -12.40 1.99
CA GLY A 95 40.48 -12.68 0.93
C GLY A 95 39.02 -12.70 1.39
N ALA A 96 38.69 -12.13 2.55
CA ALA A 96 37.31 -12.08 3.07
C ALA A 96 36.29 -11.55 2.05
N LEU A 97 36.62 -10.51 1.27
CA LEU A 97 35.72 -9.99 0.26
C LEU A 97 35.43 -11.00 -0.87
N ALA A 98 36.44 -11.78 -1.29
CA ALA A 98 36.25 -12.82 -2.29
C ALA A 98 35.34 -13.95 -1.76
N LEU A 99 35.50 -14.32 -0.48
CA LEU A 99 34.62 -15.27 0.18
C LEU A 99 33.17 -14.76 0.27
N MET A 100 32.97 -13.46 0.55
CA MET A 100 31.65 -12.83 0.57
C MET A 100 31.01 -12.76 -0.82
N LYS A 101 31.81 -12.51 -1.87
CA LYS A 101 31.36 -12.59 -3.27
C LYS A 101 30.86 -13.99 -3.63
N THR A 102 31.50 -15.04 -3.13
CA THR A 102 30.98 -16.41 -3.30
C THR A 102 29.66 -16.59 -2.55
N ALA A 103 29.57 -16.13 -1.29
CA ALA A 103 28.40 -16.33 -0.44
C ALA A 103 27.14 -15.57 -0.92
N VAL A 104 27.27 -14.38 -1.50
CA VAL A 104 26.12 -13.63 -2.04
C VAL A 104 25.52 -14.31 -3.29
N ASN A 105 26.26 -15.24 -3.91
CA ASN A 105 25.83 -16.07 -5.04
C ASN A 105 25.42 -17.51 -4.61
N ASP A 106 25.25 -17.76 -3.31
CA ASP A 106 24.88 -19.10 -2.80
C ASP A 106 23.47 -19.52 -3.24
N PRO A 107 23.21 -20.83 -3.49
CA PRO A 107 21.86 -21.31 -3.79
C PRO A 107 20.82 -21.00 -2.70
N SER A 108 21.23 -20.96 -1.43
CA SER A 108 20.34 -20.70 -0.30
C SER A 108 20.09 -19.19 -0.10
N PRO A 109 18.82 -18.73 -0.05
CA PRO A 109 18.51 -17.33 0.21
C PRO A 109 19.00 -16.84 1.58
N ARG A 110 19.12 -17.73 2.57
CA ARG A 110 19.62 -17.36 3.91
C ARG A 110 21.13 -17.05 3.90
N VAL A 111 21.90 -17.76 3.10
CA VAL A 111 23.33 -17.49 2.93
C VAL A 111 23.50 -16.18 2.19
N ARG A 112 22.75 -15.96 1.10
CA ARG A 112 22.75 -14.68 0.36
C ARG A 112 22.37 -13.50 1.26
N LEU A 113 21.41 -13.67 2.16
CA LEU A 113 20.99 -12.65 3.13
C LEU A 113 22.14 -12.24 4.06
N GLU A 114 22.80 -13.19 4.72
CA GLU A 114 23.92 -12.84 5.60
C GLU A 114 25.09 -12.24 4.81
N ALA A 115 25.31 -12.70 3.57
CA ALA A 115 26.38 -12.18 2.71
C ALA A 115 26.12 -10.74 2.26
N VAL A 116 24.91 -10.40 1.80
CA VAL A 116 24.59 -9.02 1.39
C VAL A 116 24.71 -8.06 2.58
N VAL A 117 24.24 -8.46 3.77
CA VAL A 117 24.42 -7.67 5.00
C VAL A 117 25.91 -7.50 5.31
N ALA A 118 26.70 -8.57 5.23
CA ALA A 118 28.12 -8.51 5.54
C ALA A 118 28.93 -7.65 4.56
N LEU A 119 28.54 -7.57 3.29
CA LEU A 119 29.18 -6.72 2.29
C LEU A 119 29.11 -5.22 2.64
N SER A 120 28.12 -4.78 3.44
CA SER A 120 28.06 -3.41 3.94
C SER A 120 29.27 -3.01 4.81
N PHE A 121 29.93 -3.97 5.47
CA PHE A 121 31.03 -3.71 6.42
C PHE A 121 32.36 -3.42 5.72
N PHE A 122 32.50 -3.76 4.43
CA PHE A 122 33.73 -3.53 3.67
C PHE A 122 33.85 -2.08 3.18
N ASN A 123 32.73 -1.37 3.03
CA ASN A 123 32.66 0.04 2.61
C ASN A 123 33.56 0.40 1.40
N SER A 124 33.58 -0.45 0.37
CA SER A 124 34.37 -0.26 -0.85
C SER A 124 33.54 -0.40 -2.14
N GLU A 125 34.05 0.13 -3.26
CA GLU A 125 33.40 0.00 -4.57
C GLU A 125 33.23 -1.49 -4.95
N GLU A 126 34.23 -2.33 -4.67
CA GLU A 126 34.19 -3.76 -4.95
C GLU A 126 33.15 -4.51 -4.11
N ALA A 127 32.90 -4.07 -2.88
CA ALA A 127 31.87 -4.64 -2.02
C ALA A 127 30.46 -4.21 -2.44
N PHE A 128 30.29 -2.95 -2.84
CA PHE A 128 29.07 -2.50 -3.50
C PHE A 128 28.77 -3.35 -4.74
N LEU A 129 29.74 -3.49 -5.65
CA LEU A 129 29.58 -4.28 -6.87
C LEU A 129 29.20 -5.74 -6.55
N ALA A 130 29.88 -6.36 -5.58
CA ALA A 130 29.54 -7.69 -5.09
C ALA A 130 28.09 -7.76 -4.56
N ALA A 131 27.66 -6.77 -3.79
CA ALA A 131 26.31 -6.77 -3.21
C ALA A 131 25.23 -6.74 -4.28
N THR A 132 25.50 -6.16 -5.46
CA THR A 132 24.54 -6.14 -6.58
C THR A 132 24.20 -7.52 -7.12
N ASP A 133 25.05 -8.53 -6.90
CA ASP A 133 24.79 -9.91 -7.34
C ASP A 133 23.58 -10.52 -6.65
N VAL A 134 23.14 -9.97 -5.51
CA VAL A 134 21.90 -10.42 -4.83
C VAL A 134 20.68 -10.34 -5.76
N PHE A 135 20.68 -9.42 -6.72
CA PHE A 135 19.60 -9.23 -7.70
C PHE A 135 19.67 -10.18 -8.90
N ASN A 136 20.70 -11.02 -8.99
CA ASN A 136 20.74 -12.12 -9.96
C ASN A 136 19.81 -13.28 -9.55
N TYR A 137 19.23 -13.22 -8.34
CA TYR A 137 18.39 -14.24 -7.75
C TYR A 137 17.04 -13.67 -7.31
N PRO A 138 15.98 -14.49 -7.22
CA PRO A 138 14.73 -14.09 -6.58
C PRO A 138 14.96 -13.69 -5.11
N THR A 139 14.29 -12.61 -4.70
CA THR A 139 14.32 -12.08 -3.33
C THR A 139 12.99 -12.35 -2.63
N ASP A 140 13.06 -12.71 -1.34
CA ASP A 140 11.90 -12.71 -0.43
C ASP A 140 11.85 -11.42 0.39
N TYR A 141 10.83 -11.29 1.24
CA TYR A 141 10.67 -10.12 2.13
C TYR A 141 11.92 -9.82 2.97
N TYR A 142 12.60 -10.84 3.47
CA TYR A 142 13.77 -10.66 4.35
C TYR A 142 15.01 -10.25 3.58
N LEU A 143 15.24 -10.86 2.40
CA LEU A 143 16.35 -10.52 1.53
C LEU A 143 16.19 -9.11 0.95
N ASP A 144 14.96 -8.72 0.58
CA ASP A 144 14.66 -7.37 0.11
C ASP A 144 14.93 -6.32 1.20
N TYR A 145 14.48 -6.58 2.42
CA TYR A 145 14.78 -5.72 3.57
C TYR A 145 16.30 -5.60 3.79
N ALA A 146 17.01 -6.73 3.81
CA ALA A 146 18.46 -6.76 4.01
C ALA A 146 19.23 -6.01 2.91
N ALA A 147 18.83 -6.19 1.64
CA ALA A 147 19.39 -5.46 0.52
C ALA A 147 19.14 -3.96 0.67
N ARG A 148 17.93 -3.55 1.07
CA ARG A 148 17.58 -2.13 1.24
C ARG A 148 18.46 -1.44 2.26
N GLU A 149 18.64 -2.07 3.43
CA GLU A 149 19.48 -1.51 4.49
C GLU A 149 20.95 -1.49 4.05
N THR A 150 21.42 -2.54 3.37
CA THR A 150 22.80 -2.63 2.82
C THR A 150 23.07 -1.50 1.82
N PHE A 151 22.22 -1.33 0.81
CA PHE A 151 22.41 -0.28 -0.21
C PHE A 151 22.12 1.12 0.31
N THR A 152 21.31 1.26 1.37
CA THR A 152 21.15 2.53 2.08
C THR A 152 22.45 2.90 2.81
N PHE A 153 23.09 1.95 3.48
CA PHE A 153 24.38 2.15 4.14
C PHE A 153 25.50 2.45 3.13
N LEU A 154 25.57 1.69 2.03
CA LEU A 154 26.55 1.87 0.96
C LEU A 154 26.27 3.07 0.03
N LYS A 155 25.26 3.91 0.34
CA LYS A 155 24.85 5.06 -0.49
C LYS A 155 25.97 6.02 -0.88
N PRO A 156 26.85 6.45 0.03
CA PRO A 156 27.97 7.30 -0.35
C PRO A 156 28.90 6.63 -1.39
N VAL A 157 29.12 5.31 -1.26
CA VAL A 157 30.01 4.54 -2.14
C VAL A 157 29.40 4.44 -3.54
N TRP A 158 28.15 3.98 -3.66
CA TRP A 158 27.57 3.76 -4.97
C TRP A 158 27.19 5.06 -5.70
N LEU A 159 26.85 6.13 -4.99
CA LEU A 159 26.67 7.45 -5.62
C LEU A 159 27.97 7.96 -6.23
N ALA A 160 29.09 7.88 -5.49
CA ALA A 160 30.40 8.26 -6.02
C ALA A 160 30.80 7.37 -7.20
N TYR A 161 30.50 6.08 -7.14
CA TYR A 161 30.74 5.15 -8.23
C TYR A 161 29.92 5.52 -9.48
N PHE A 162 28.63 5.87 -9.34
CA PHE A 162 27.77 6.28 -10.47
C PHE A 162 28.16 7.64 -11.06
N GLN A 163 28.69 8.56 -10.26
CA GLN A 163 29.24 9.81 -10.77
C GLN A 163 30.39 9.59 -11.74
N LYS A 164 31.27 8.61 -11.45
CA LYS A 164 32.39 8.22 -12.30
C LYS A 164 31.94 7.31 -13.46
N ASN A 165 30.96 6.45 -13.21
CA ASN A 165 30.54 5.36 -14.11
C ASN A 165 29.04 5.45 -14.45
N GLY A 166 28.60 6.57 -15.02
CA GLY A 166 27.18 6.84 -15.27
C GLY A 166 26.44 5.74 -16.06
N ASN A 167 27.13 5.06 -16.98
CA ASN A 167 26.54 3.97 -17.77
C ASN A 167 26.38 2.65 -17.00
N PHE A 168 26.84 2.55 -15.75
CA PHE A 168 26.72 1.30 -14.98
C PHE A 168 25.28 0.86 -14.80
N ILE A 169 24.38 1.81 -14.52
CA ILE A 169 22.94 1.56 -14.38
C ILE A 169 22.23 1.37 -15.72
N ALA A 170 22.90 1.57 -16.85
CA ALA A 170 22.27 1.43 -18.16
C ALA A 170 21.87 -0.03 -18.40
N ASN A 171 20.63 -0.25 -18.81
CA ASN A 171 20.09 -1.57 -19.16
C ASN A 171 20.16 -2.63 -18.03
N ARG A 172 20.18 -2.21 -16.75
CA ARG A 172 20.18 -3.14 -15.59
C ARG A 172 18.83 -3.30 -14.89
N GLY A 173 17.75 -2.84 -15.54
CA GLY A 173 16.35 -3.12 -15.16
C GLY A 173 16.08 -2.91 -13.66
N HIS A 174 15.79 -4.01 -12.95
CA HIS A 174 15.47 -4.01 -11.53
C HIS A 174 16.54 -3.33 -10.66
N LEU A 175 17.83 -3.57 -10.90
CA LEU A 175 18.92 -2.97 -10.12
C LEU A 175 18.88 -1.44 -10.18
N SER A 176 18.71 -0.89 -11.39
CA SER A 176 18.70 0.55 -11.64
C SER A 176 17.52 1.21 -10.95
N GLY A 177 16.32 0.65 -11.15
CA GLY A 177 15.12 1.15 -10.47
C GLY A 177 15.27 1.09 -8.95
N TYR A 178 15.81 -0.01 -8.42
CA TYR A 178 16.01 -0.20 -6.99
C TYR A 178 16.94 0.86 -6.39
N LEU A 179 18.14 1.03 -6.93
CA LEU A 179 19.13 1.96 -6.38
C LEU A 179 18.71 3.42 -6.56
N LEU A 180 18.15 3.79 -7.71
CA LEU A 180 17.69 5.16 -7.95
C LEU A 180 16.52 5.55 -7.03
N ASN A 181 15.67 4.59 -6.65
CA ASN A 181 14.61 4.83 -5.67
C ASN A 181 15.15 5.12 -4.26
N LEU A 182 16.36 4.64 -3.92
CA LEU A 182 17.01 4.95 -2.65
C LEU A 182 17.65 6.35 -2.61
N ALA A 183 17.91 6.96 -3.77
CA ALA A 183 18.40 8.34 -3.84
C ALA A 183 17.28 9.35 -3.60
N SER A 184 17.64 10.48 -3.02
CA SER A 184 16.83 11.70 -3.01
C SER A 184 16.95 12.45 -4.34
N LYS A 185 15.99 13.32 -4.63
CA LYS A 185 16.06 14.27 -5.77
C LYS A 185 17.41 15.00 -5.85
N LYS A 186 17.92 15.50 -4.71
CA LYS A 186 19.19 16.25 -4.64
C LYS A 186 20.40 15.39 -5.00
N GLU A 187 20.37 14.10 -4.66
CA GLU A 187 21.43 13.16 -5.02
C GLU A 187 21.35 12.79 -6.50
N LEU A 188 20.16 12.52 -7.03
CA LEU A 188 19.93 12.24 -8.46
C LEU A 188 20.40 13.39 -9.36
N ALA A 189 20.17 14.64 -8.96
CA ALA A 189 20.63 15.82 -9.69
C ALA A 189 22.17 15.91 -9.82
N ARG A 190 22.92 15.19 -8.97
CA ARG A 190 24.39 15.13 -9.00
C ARG A 190 24.92 13.96 -9.82
N LEU A 191 24.05 13.08 -10.31
CA LEU A 191 24.44 11.96 -11.17
C LEU A 191 24.45 12.41 -12.64
N PRO A 192 25.21 11.71 -13.50
CA PRO A 192 25.04 11.84 -14.95
C PRO A 192 23.57 11.62 -15.31
N GLN A 193 23.00 12.55 -16.09
CA GLN A 193 21.58 12.52 -16.46
C GLN A 193 21.33 11.48 -17.56
N THR A 194 21.53 10.20 -17.22
CA THR A 194 21.24 9.06 -18.10
C THR A 194 19.74 8.85 -18.25
N THR A 195 19.35 8.02 -19.21
CA THR A 195 17.96 7.61 -19.43
C THR A 195 17.31 7.12 -18.13
N GLU A 196 17.99 6.29 -17.36
CA GLU A 196 17.47 5.71 -16.11
C GLU A 196 17.27 6.76 -15.02
N VAL A 197 18.22 7.70 -14.87
CA VAL A 197 18.11 8.79 -13.89
C VAL A 197 16.92 9.68 -14.24
N LEU A 198 16.81 10.09 -15.51
CA LEU A 198 15.73 10.94 -15.98
C LEU A 198 14.37 10.24 -15.86
N THR A 199 14.27 8.95 -16.21
CA THR A 199 13.04 8.16 -16.01
C THR A 199 12.68 8.04 -14.53
N SER A 200 13.66 7.86 -13.63
CA SER A 200 13.41 7.86 -12.19
C SER A 200 12.82 9.18 -11.71
N LEU A 201 13.30 10.33 -12.19
CA LEU A 201 12.75 11.65 -11.82
C LEU A 201 11.25 11.79 -12.20
N LEU A 202 10.82 11.21 -13.32
CA LEU A 202 9.42 11.32 -13.78
C LEU A 202 8.42 10.58 -12.87
N SER A 203 8.81 9.41 -12.35
CA SER A 203 7.93 8.55 -11.56
C SER A 203 7.83 8.96 -10.09
N ARG A 204 8.68 9.90 -9.64
CA ARG A 204 8.78 10.31 -8.25
C ARG A 204 7.77 11.38 -7.87
N THR A 205 7.37 11.37 -6.60
CA THR A 205 6.40 12.30 -6.01
C THR A 205 7.04 13.53 -5.37
N ASP A 206 8.36 13.50 -5.15
CA ASP A 206 9.20 14.58 -4.60
C ASP A 206 9.87 15.44 -5.69
N THR A 207 9.62 15.13 -6.96
CA THR A 207 10.14 15.88 -8.11
C THR A 207 9.09 16.86 -8.59
N ASP A 208 9.47 18.14 -8.72
CA ASP A 208 8.54 19.20 -9.06
C ASP A 208 8.21 19.18 -10.55
N LEU A 209 7.06 19.78 -10.92
CA LEU A 209 6.57 19.75 -12.30
C LEU A 209 7.58 20.34 -13.31
N SER A 210 8.32 21.39 -12.92
CA SER A 210 9.36 22.00 -13.77
C SER A 210 10.47 21.00 -14.10
N ASP A 211 10.99 20.30 -13.09
CA ASP A 211 12.08 19.34 -13.28
C ASP A 211 11.61 18.13 -14.10
N LYS A 212 10.33 17.72 -13.95
CA LYS A 212 9.74 16.69 -14.81
C LYS A 212 9.68 17.13 -16.27
N LYS A 213 9.32 18.39 -16.56
CA LYS A 213 9.33 18.93 -17.93
C LYS A 213 10.73 18.92 -18.52
N GLU A 214 11.73 19.34 -17.75
CA GLU A 214 13.14 19.29 -18.17
C GLU A 214 13.60 17.85 -18.44
N ALA A 215 13.24 16.91 -17.56
CA ALA A 215 13.57 15.49 -17.73
C ALA A 215 12.90 14.87 -18.97
N VAL A 216 11.63 15.19 -19.23
CA VAL A 216 10.92 14.78 -20.46
C VAL A 216 11.64 15.31 -21.70
N ALA A 217 12.02 16.59 -21.71
CA ALA A 217 12.74 17.20 -22.84
C ALA A 217 14.12 16.56 -23.06
N ALA A 218 14.86 16.28 -21.98
CA ALA A 218 16.16 15.61 -22.04
C ALA A 218 16.04 14.16 -22.56
N LEU A 219 15.04 13.41 -22.11
CA LEU A 219 14.73 12.07 -22.60
C LEU A 219 14.35 12.08 -24.08
N ALA A 220 13.47 13.00 -24.49
CA ALA A 220 13.04 13.14 -25.88
C ALA A 220 14.24 13.41 -26.81
N LYS A 221 15.13 14.33 -26.41
CA LYS A 221 16.34 14.67 -27.16
C LYS A 221 17.32 13.50 -27.23
N SER A 222 17.60 12.83 -26.11
CA SER A 222 18.57 11.72 -26.07
C SER A 222 18.11 10.51 -26.87
N ARG A 223 16.81 10.20 -26.83
CA ARG A 223 16.19 9.09 -27.57
C ARG A 223 15.81 9.44 -29.01
N LYS A 224 15.86 10.73 -29.40
CA LYS A 224 15.41 11.26 -30.70
C LYS A 224 13.93 10.95 -30.98
N VAL A 225 13.09 11.15 -29.97
CA VAL A 225 11.62 10.98 -30.05
C VAL A 225 10.92 12.27 -29.60
N SER A 226 9.61 12.37 -29.82
CA SER A 226 8.81 13.49 -29.30
C SER A 226 8.72 13.44 -27.76
N THR A 227 8.43 14.58 -27.14
CA THR A 227 8.10 14.63 -25.69
C THR A 227 6.84 13.82 -25.37
N VAL A 228 5.87 13.80 -26.30
CA VAL A 228 4.65 12.99 -26.20
C VAL A 228 4.99 11.51 -26.12
N ASN A 229 5.90 10.98 -26.94
CA ASN A 229 6.35 9.59 -26.85
C ASN A 229 6.88 9.25 -25.44
N VAL A 230 7.76 10.09 -24.89
CA VAL A 230 8.32 9.87 -23.54
C VAL A 230 7.21 9.85 -22.48
N LEU A 231 6.25 10.78 -22.56
CA LEU A 231 5.15 10.87 -21.62
C LEU A 231 4.24 9.63 -21.68
N LEU A 232 3.88 9.18 -22.88
CA LEU A 232 3.02 8.00 -23.08
C LEU A 232 3.71 6.71 -22.62
N GLU A 233 5.01 6.54 -22.86
CA GLU A 233 5.79 5.40 -22.36
C GLU A 233 5.88 5.38 -20.82
N THR A 234 5.98 6.56 -20.20
CA THR A 234 6.27 6.65 -18.76
C THR A 234 5.00 6.62 -17.90
N VAL A 235 3.91 7.24 -18.38
CA VAL A 235 2.71 7.46 -17.57
C VAL A 235 2.11 6.15 -17.04
N GLY A 236 2.08 5.08 -17.84
CA GLY A 236 1.52 3.79 -17.41
C GLY A 236 2.24 3.14 -16.22
N SER A 237 3.54 3.40 -16.06
CA SER A 237 4.38 2.80 -15.01
C SER A 237 4.52 3.66 -13.75
N ALA A 238 4.05 4.90 -13.80
CA ALA A 238 4.19 5.87 -12.72
C ALA A 238 3.12 5.67 -11.63
N SER A 239 3.39 6.15 -10.41
CA SER A 239 2.38 6.21 -9.34
C SER A 239 1.23 7.16 -9.69
N ASP A 240 0.04 6.97 -9.14
CA ASP A 240 -1.15 7.80 -9.44
C ASP A 240 -0.89 9.32 -9.38
N LYS A 241 -0.13 9.78 -8.37
CA LYS A 241 0.25 11.20 -8.26
C LYS A 241 1.14 11.63 -9.42
N ALA A 242 2.16 10.84 -9.73
CA ALA A 242 3.05 11.12 -10.84
C ALA A 242 2.32 11.03 -12.19
N GLN A 243 1.37 10.11 -12.36
CA GLN A 243 0.52 10.02 -13.55
C GLN A 243 -0.24 11.33 -13.79
N ALA A 244 -0.89 11.88 -12.75
CA ALA A 244 -1.61 13.14 -12.85
C ALA A 244 -0.70 14.30 -13.30
N GLU A 245 0.51 14.40 -12.74
CA GLU A 245 1.48 15.42 -13.11
C GLU A 245 1.98 15.25 -14.56
N LEU A 246 2.28 14.03 -15.00
CA LEU A 246 2.70 13.75 -16.38
C LEU A 246 1.60 14.05 -17.39
N ILE A 247 0.32 13.82 -17.04
CA ILE A 247 -0.81 14.19 -17.89
C ILE A 247 -0.93 15.71 -18.03
N LEU A 248 -0.67 16.48 -16.97
CA LEU A 248 -0.65 17.95 -17.10
C LEU A 248 0.43 18.39 -18.10
N ILE A 249 1.61 17.78 -18.07
CA ILE A 249 2.66 18.05 -19.06
C ILE A 249 2.20 17.65 -20.46
N LEU A 250 1.52 16.51 -20.61
CA LEU A 250 0.97 16.07 -21.89
C LEU A 250 -0.03 17.08 -22.47
N GLN A 251 -0.87 17.70 -21.63
CA GLN A 251 -1.84 18.71 -22.08
C GLN A 251 -1.22 20.03 -22.53
N GLU A 252 0.02 20.31 -22.17
CA GLU A 252 0.77 21.48 -22.64
C GLU A 252 1.49 21.23 -23.97
N SER A 253 1.43 20.01 -24.51
CA SER A 253 2.09 19.65 -25.77
C SER A 253 1.43 20.31 -26.98
N ASP A 254 2.20 20.50 -28.05
CA ASP A 254 1.71 21.04 -29.31
C ASP A 254 0.56 20.16 -29.87
N PRO A 255 -0.61 20.74 -30.22
CA PRO A 255 -1.73 20.00 -30.78
C PRO A 255 -1.39 19.15 -32.03
N ALA A 256 -0.47 19.61 -32.88
CA ALA A 256 -0.04 18.86 -34.07
C ALA A 256 0.74 17.60 -33.66
N VAL A 257 1.61 17.70 -32.67
CA VAL A 257 2.34 16.54 -32.14
C VAL A 257 1.39 15.56 -31.45
N LEU A 258 0.42 16.05 -30.67
CA LEU A 258 -0.61 15.18 -30.09
C LEU A 258 -1.42 14.46 -31.17
N GLN A 259 -1.70 15.13 -32.29
CA GLN A 259 -2.42 14.54 -33.43
C GLN A 259 -1.63 13.39 -34.09
N GLU A 260 -0.30 13.50 -34.19
CA GLU A 260 0.56 12.41 -34.70
C GLU A 260 0.44 11.13 -33.84
N HIS A 261 0.17 11.28 -32.53
CA HIS A 261 0.03 10.18 -31.58
C HIS A 261 -1.42 9.73 -31.34
N LYS A 262 -2.40 10.20 -32.14
CA LYS A 262 -3.83 9.92 -31.94
C LYS A 262 -4.15 8.43 -31.82
N GLN A 263 -3.56 7.58 -32.65
CA GLN A 263 -3.84 6.13 -32.61
C GLN A 263 -3.37 5.48 -31.31
N GLU A 264 -2.21 5.89 -30.81
CA GLU A 264 -1.68 5.44 -29.52
C GLU A 264 -2.55 5.92 -28.36
N LEU A 265 -3.03 7.17 -28.41
CA LEU A 265 -3.96 7.70 -27.42
C LEU A 265 -5.29 6.94 -27.41
N ILE A 266 -5.84 6.59 -28.59
CA ILE A 266 -7.04 5.75 -28.69
C ILE A 266 -6.78 4.35 -28.12
N ARG A 267 -5.60 3.79 -28.37
CA ARG A 267 -5.19 2.50 -27.80
C ARG A 267 -5.21 2.55 -26.27
N LEU A 268 -4.59 3.57 -25.67
CA LEU A 268 -4.59 3.76 -24.21
C LEU A 268 -5.98 3.89 -23.60
N ILE A 269 -6.94 4.48 -24.33
CA ILE A 269 -8.35 4.55 -23.90
C ILE A 269 -9.01 3.17 -23.83
N ARG A 270 -8.70 2.29 -24.79
CA ARG A 270 -9.36 0.99 -24.95
C ARG A 270 -8.68 -0.15 -24.19
N GLU A 271 -7.39 -0.04 -23.92
CA GLU A 271 -6.63 -1.02 -23.15
C GLU A 271 -6.95 -0.96 -21.65
N ASP A 272 -6.56 -2.01 -20.93
CA ASP A 272 -6.65 -2.08 -19.47
C ASP A 272 -5.55 -1.22 -18.83
N SER A 273 -5.70 0.10 -18.96
CA SER A 273 -4.82 1.12 -18.39
C SER A 273 -5.44 1.75 -17.14
N SER A 274 -4.69 2.57 -16.40
CA SER A 274 -5.25 3.27 -15.23
C SER A 274 -6.33 4.27 -15.69
N ARG A 275 -7.30 4.53 -14.80
CA ARG A 275 -8.35 5.54 -15.03
C ARG A 275 -7.77 6.91 -15.39
N VAL A 276 -6.69 7.27 -14.71
CA VAL A 276 -5.97 8.53 -14.88
C VAL A 276 -5.36 8.60 -16.28
N VAL A 277 -4.72 7.52 -16.73
CA VAL A 277 -4.16 7.41 -18.09
C VAL A 277 -5.25 7.55 -19.16
N ARG A 278 -6.38 6.84 -19.04
CA ARG A 278 -7.51 6.96 -19.99
C ARG A 278 -8.04 8.38 -20.05
N ALA A 279 -8.27 9.01 -18.89
CA ALA A 279 -8.73 10.40 -18.82
C ALA A 279 -7.72 11.37 -19.47
N GLY A 280 -6.42 11.18 -19.25
CA GLY A 280 -5.36 11.95 -19.91
C GLY A 280 -5.34 11.78 -21.43
N ALA A 281 -5.59 10.56 -21.93
CA ALA A 281 -5.67 10.28 -23.35
C ALA A 281 -6.89 10.94 -24.01
N TYR A 282 -8.06 10.90 -23.36
CA TYR A 282 -9.23 11.67 -23.81
C TYR A 282 -8.91 13.16 -23.90
N ALA A 283 -8.32 13.73 -22.86
CA ALA A 283 -7.95 15.15 -22.82
C ALA A 283 -6.97 15.51 -23.94
N ALA A 284 -5.96 14.67 -24.18
CA ALA A 284 -4.96 14.87 -25.23
C ALA A 284 -5.58 14.89 -26.64
N ILE A 285 -6.50 13.96 -26.94
CA ILE A 285 -7.20 13.95 -28.24
C ILE A 285 -8.09 15.19 -28.39
N VAL A 286 -8.81 15.56 -27.34
CA VAL A 286 -9.67 16.76 -27.37
C VAL A 286 -8.84 18.03 -27.56
N THR A 287 -7.66 18.11 -26.92
CA THR A 287 -6.71 19.22 -27.09
C THR A 287 -6.17 19.27 -28.52
N ALA A 288 -5.80 18.12 -29.09
CA ALA A 288 -5.30 18.01 -30.47
C ALA A 288 -6.32 18.48 -31.51
N GLU A 289 -7.57 18.06 -31.37
CA GLU A 289 -8.63 18.30 -32.35
C GLU A 289 -9.44 19.57 -32.07
N LYS A 290 -9.21 20.23 -30.94
CA LYS A 290 -10.06 21.31 -30.39
C LYS A 290 -11.55 20.93 -30.39
N SER A 291 -11.85 19.63 -30.32
CA SER A 291 -13.18 19.02 -30.35
C SER A 291 -13.09 17.58 -29.86
N ASP A 292 -14.22 16.96 -29.52
CA ASP A 292 -14.30 15.58 -29.05
C ASP A 292 -14.80 14.59 -30.10
N ARG A 293 -14.82 14.98 -31.37
CA ARG A 293 -15.48 14.20 -32.45
C ARG A 293 -14.98 12.77 -32.51
N SER A 294 -13.68 12.56 -32.39
CA SER A 294 -13.07 11.23 -32.53
C SER A 294 -13.21 10.34 -31.30
N VAL A 295 -13.61 10.90 -30.16
CA VAL A 295 -13.68 10.19 -28.88
C VAL A 295 -15.08 10.17 -28.27
N SER A 296 -16.02 10.96 -28.81
CA SER A 296 -17.38 11.06 -28.28
C SER A 296 -18.15 9.74 -28.38
N GLU A 297 -17.91 8.92 -29.40
CA GLU A 297 -18.51 7.58 -29.51
C GLU A 297 -17.90 6.60 -28.52
N ILE A 298 -16.56 6.59 -28.41
CA ILE A 298 -15.82 5.74 -27.46
C ILE A 298 -16.26 6.05 -26.02
N ALA A 299 -16.41 7.32 -25.69
CA ALA A 299 -16.88 7.78 -24.39
C ALA A 299 -18.30 7.26 -24.05
N GLN A 300 -19.11 6.89 -25.04
CA GLN A 300 -20.49 6.42 -24.84
C GLN A 300 -20.62 4.90 -24.87
N GLU A 301 -19.53 4.15 -25.09
CA GLU A 301 -19.56 2.68 -25.13
C GLU A 301 -19.98 2.08 -23.79
N ASN A 302 -19.54 2.67 -22.67
CA ASN A 302 -19.96 2.29 -21.32
C ASN A 302 -19.75 3.44 -20.32
N ASP A 303 -20.28 3.24 -19.11
CA ASP A 303 -20.26 4.28 -18.08
C ASP A 303 -18.87 4.63 -17.55
N ALA A 304 -17.95 3.66 -17.53
CA ALA A 304 -16.56 3.91 -17.11
C ALA A 304 -15.84 4.80 -18.11
N HIS A 305 -15.97 4.54 -19.41
CA HIS A 305 -15.42 5.41 -20.45
C HIS A 305 -16.03 6.81 -20.40
N LEU A 306 -17.32 6.93 -20.12
CA LEU A 306 -17.98 8.23 -19.99
C LEU A 306 -17.43 9.02 -18.79
N ALA A 307 -17.24 8.35 -17.65
CA ALA A 307 -16.65 8.95 -16.46
C ALA A 307 -15.19 9.38 -16.68
N ASP A 308 -14.43 8.61 -17.44
CA ASP A 308 -13.01 8.89 -17.75
C ASP A 308 -12.89 10.03 -18.76
N TYR A 309 -13.77 10.07 -19.76
CA TYR A 309 -13.91 11.20 -20.68
C TYR A 309 -14.22 12.51 -19.94
N LEU A 310 -15.21 12.50 -19.03
CA LEU A 310 -15.57 13.67 -18.23
C LEU A 310 -14.43 14.12 -17.31
N THR A 311 -13.68 13.17 -16.75
CA THR A 311 -12.47 13.45 -16.00
C THR A 311 -11.40 14.07 -16.90
N GLY A 312 -11.23 13.56 -18.13
CA GLY A 312 -10.32 14.11 -19.13
C GLY A 312 -10.65 15.55 -19.52
N LEU A 313 -11.93 15.87 -19.72
CA LEU A 313 -12.35 17.26 -19.94
C LEU A 313 -11.91 18.20 -18.82
N SER A 314 -11.88 17.72 -17.57
CA SER A 314 -11.39 18.51 -16.44
C SER A 314 -9.89 18.83 -16.52
N TYR A 315 -9.10 17.99 -17.22
CA TYR A 315 -7.66 18.16 -17.41
C TYR A 315 -7.28 19.12 -18.54
N LEU A 316 -8.22 19.53 -19.40
CA LEU A 316 -7.93 20.45 -20.51
C LEU A 316 -7.24 21.72 -20.01
N ALA A 317 -6.09 22.06 -20.60
CA ALA A 317 -5.33 23.25 -20.24
C ALA A 317 -6.00 24.54 -20.75
N ASP A 318 -6.64 24.48 -21.91
CA ASP A 318 -7.34 25.58 -22.57
C ASP A 318 -8.71 25.86 -21.90
N PRO A 319 -8.89 27.00 -21.20
CA PRO A 319 -10.12 27.29 -20.48
C PRO A 319 -11.32 27.49 -21.41
N ALA A 320 -11.11 28.08 -22.59
CA ALA A 320 -12.18 28.34 -23.54
C ALA A 320 -12.68 27.02 -24.15
N LEU A 321 -11.76 26.13 -24.52
CA LEU A 321 -12.12 24.78 -24.97
C LEU A 321 -12.87 24.02 -23.88
N LYS A 322 -12.41 24.09 -22.63
CA LYS A 322 -13.08 23.42 -21.51
C LYS A 322 -14.51 23.93 -21.30
N VAL A 323 -14.70 25.25 -21.36
CA VAL A 323 -16.03 25.90 -21.25
C VAL A 323 -16.94 25.52 -22.43
N SER A 324 -16.40 25.31 -23.64
CA SER A 324 -17.21 24.93 -24.81
C SER A 324 -18.04 23.66 -24.58
N PHE A 325 -17.59 22.78 -23.67
CA PHE A 325 -18.30 21.56 -23.31
C PHE A 325 -19.42 21.74 -22.26
N TYR A 326 -19.61 22.94 -21.69
CA TYR A 326 -20.59 23.20 -20.61
C TYR A 326 -21.97 22.59 -20.91
N ASN A 327 -22.56 22.90 -22.07
CA ASN A 327 -23.89 22.43 -22.44
C ASN A 327 -23.96 20.90 -22.60
N LYS A 328 -22.88 20.27 -23.11
CA LYS A 328 -22.81 18.81 -23.24
C LYS A 328 -22.74 18.16 -21.86
N VAL A 329 -21.88 18.67 -20.98
CA VAL A 329 -21.74 18.16 -19.61
C VAL A 329 -23.01 18.37 -18.81
N LYS A 330 -23.70 19.50 -18.97
CA LYS A 330 -25.00 19.79 -18.33
C LYS A 330 -26.05 18.73 -18.68
N LYS A 331 -26.19 18.38 -19.97
CA LYS A 331 -27.09 17.32 -20.42
C LYS A 331 -26.76 15.94 -19.84
N LEU A 332 -25.46 15.61 -19.76
CA LEU A 332 -24.99 14.36 -19.17
C LEU A 332 -25.27 14.29 -17.67
N ALA A 333 -25.07 15.39 -16.92
CA ALA A 333 -25.41 15.46 -15.50
C ALA A 333 -26.92 15.27 -15.26
N THR A 334 -27.77 15.95 -16.05
CA THR A 334 -29.23 15.92 -15.88
C THR A 334 -29.91 14.68 -16.47
N GLY A 335 -29.19 13.81 -17.20
CA GLY A 335 -29.72 12.54 -17.69
C GLY A 335 -30.67 12.66 -18.88
N THR A 336 -30.58 13.76 -19.65
CA THR A 336 -31.35 13.92 -20.89
C THR A 336 -30.63 13.33 -22.12
N SER A 337 -29.44 12.76 -21.92
CA SER A 337 -28.66 12.06 -22.95
C SER A 337 -28.86 10.57 -22.80
N ARG A 338 -29.60 9.95 -23.73
CA ARG A 338 -29.82 8.50 -23.77
C ARG A 338 -28.55 7.80 -24.23
N THR A 339 -27.97 6.91 -23.43
CA THR A 339 -26.95 5.96 -23.93
C THR A 339 -27.63 4.69 -24.45
N ALA A 340 -26.89 3.83 -25.15
CA ALA A 340 -27.40 2.53 -25.61
C ALA A 340 -27.85 1.61 -24.45
N ALA A 341 -27.29 1.81 -23.24
CA ALA A 341 -27.63 1.04 -22.04
C ALA A 341 -29.01 1.39 -21.45
N ASP A 342 -29.60 2.54 -21.80
CA ASP A 342 -30.93 2.95 -21.34
C ASP A 342 -32.08 2.10 -21.93
N LYS A 343 -31.77 1.21 -22.89
CA LYS A 343 -32.77 0.32 -23.52
C LYS A 343 -33.17 -0.89 -22.68
N GLU A 344 -32.45 -1.21 -21.60
CA GLU A 344 -32.65 -2.46 -20.83
C GLU A 344 -33.29 -2.28 -19.44
N GLY A 345 -33.87 -1.11 -19.12
CA GLY A 345 -34.74 -0.97 -17.94
C GLY A 345 -34.05 -1.10 -16.57
N ILE A 346 -32.71 -1.08 -16.51
CA ILE A 346 -31.96 -1.02 -15.26
C ILE A 346 -31.99 0.43 -14.76
N GLN A 347 -32.75 0.70 -13.70
CA GLN A 347 -32.70 1.98 -13.01
C GLN A 347 -31.31 2.19 -12.39
N SER A 348 -30.63 3.19 -12.94
CA SER A 348 -29.31 3.77 -12.60
C SER A 348 -28.05 3.12 -13.22
N PRO A 349 -27.85 3.15 -14.56
CA PRO A 349 -26.64 2.65 -15.20
C PRO A 349 -25.50 3.68 -15.31
N HIS A 350 -25.55 4.85 -14.65
CA HIS A 350 -24.58 5.94 -14.88
C HIS A 350 -23.94 6.61 -13.65
N PHE A 351 -23.75 5.89 -12.54
CA PHE A 351 -23.31 6.52 -11.28
C PHE A 351 -22.00 7.32 -11.38
N PRO A 352 -20.86 6.70 -11.71
CA PRO A 352 -19.60 7.42 -11.81
C PRO A 352 -19.60 8.51 -12.90
N ALA A 353 -20.29 8.32 -14.04
CA ALA A 353 -20.32 9.35 -15.08
C ALA A 353 -21.13 10.58 -14.66
N ARG A 354 -22.35 10.41 -14.11
CA ARG A 354 -23.18 11.55 -13.70
C ARG A 354 -22.53 12.32 -12.54
N SER A 355 -21.94 11.62 -11.58
CA SER A 355 -21.15 12.25 -10.51
C SER A 355 -19.96 13.04 -11.07
N SER A 356 -19.24 12.48 -12.06
CA SER A 356 -18.14 13.18 -12.75
C SER A 356 -18.64 14.42 -13.52
N ALA A 357 -19.82 14.35 -14.14
CA ALA A 357 -20.43 15.47 -14.86
C ALA A 357 -20.80 16.64 -13.92
N TYR A 358 -21.45 16.36 -12.79
CA TYR A 358 -21.74 17.38 -11.77
C TYR A 358 -20.45 18.01 -11.23
N THR A 359 -19.45 17.18 -10.94
CA THR A 359 -18.14 17.64 -10.46
C THR A 359 -17.47 18.58 -11.46
N LEU A 360 -17.49 18.24 -12.76
CA LEU A 360 -16.95 19.09 -13.81
C LEU A 360 -17.72 20.41 -13.91
N LEU A 361 -19.05 20.39 -13.95
CA LEU A 361 -19.88 21.61 -14.03
C LEU A 361 -19.57 22.59 -12.91
N LEU A 362 -19.48 22.12 -11.67
CA LEU A 362 -19.23 22.97 -10.51
C LEU A 362 -17.84 23.61 -10.53
N ARG A 363 -16.85 22.94 -11.15
CA ARG A 363 -15.48 23.46 -11.31
C ARG A 363 -15.29 24.37 -12.52
N LEU A 364 -16.23 24.39 -13.47
CA LEU A 364 -16.13 25.30 -14.60
C LEU A 364 -16.25 26.76 -14.10
N PRO A 365 -15.39 27.68 -14.58
CA PRO A 365 -15.39 29.09 -14.16
C PRO A 365 -16.44 29.92 -14.92
N VAL A 366 -17.63 29.36 -15.14
CA VAL A 366 -18.75 30.00 -15.85
C VAL A 366 -20.05 29.74 -15.12
N HIS A 367 -21.08 30.55 -15.40
CA HIS A 367 -22.43 30.38 -14.84
C HIS A 367 -22.44 30.27 -13.30
N THR A 368 -21.68 31.12 -12.61
CA THR A 368 -21.54 31.10 -11.14
C THR A 368 -22.89 31.16 -10.42
N ASP A 369 -23.85 31.91 -10.98
CA ASP A 369 -25.22 32.03 -10.44
C ASP A 369 -26.03 30.73 -10.55
N GLU A 370 -25.69 29.83 -11.48
CA GLU A 370 -26.33 28.51 -11.63
C GLU A 370 -25.74 27.46 -10.68
N LYS A 371 -24.53 27.68 -10.12
CA LYS A 371 -23.83 26.69 -9.31
C LYS A 371 -24.60 26.23 -8.06
N PRO A 372 -25.32 27.08 -7.31
CA PRO A 372 -26.18 26.61 -6.21
C PRO A 372 -27.19 25.58 -6.67
N GLU A 373 -27.85 25.83 -7.80
CA GLU A 373 -28.86 24.93 -8.35
C GLU A 373 -28.23 23.63 -8.88
N ILE A 374 -27.07 23.71 -9.53
CA ILE A 374 -26.31 22.53 -9.96
C ILE A 374 -25.93 21.67 -8.74
N PHE A 375 -25.49 22.29 -7.64
CA PHE A 375 -25.14 21.58 -6.41
C PHE A 375 -26.36 20.93 -5.76
N ARG A 376 -27.50 21.62 -5.69
CA ARG A 376 -28.77 21.05 -5.19
C ARG A 376 -29.19 19.83 -6.01
N ASN A 377 -29.10 19.90 -7.33
CA ASN A 377 -29.39 18.78 -8.22
C ASN A 377 -28.40 17.61 -8.01
N TYR A 378 -27.13 17.91 -7.72
CA TYR A 378 -26.15 16.88 -7.39
C TYR A 378 -26.48 16.19 -6.06
N LEU A 379 -26.86 16.93 -5.02
CA LEU A 379 -27.31 16.35 -3.74
C LEU A 379 -28.56 15.49 -3.91
N ALA A 380 -29.55 15.97 -4.67
CA ALA A 380 -30.75 15.20 -4.99
C ALA A 380 -30.40 13.89 -5.71
N TYR A 381 -29.47 13.97 -6.68
CA TYR A 381 -28.96 12.79 -7.37
C TYR A 381 -28.31 11.78 -6.40
N LEU A 382 -27.41 12.24 -5.53
CA LEU A 382 -26.78 11.41 -4.51
C LEU A 382 -27.83 10.77 -3.58
N ALA A 383 -28.85 11.53 -3.17
CA ALA A 383 -29.94 11.03 -2.33
C ALA A 383 -30.74 9.88 -2.97
N THR A 384 -30.91 9.92 -4.30
CA THR A 384 -31.62 8.88 -5.05
C THR A 384 -30.77 7.66 -5.43
N THR A 385 -29.52 7.59 -4.98
CA THR A 385 -28.63 6.46 -5.27
C THR A 385 -29.19 5.17 -4.62
N PRO A 386 -29.29 4.04 -5.33
CA PRO A 386 -29.78 2.78 -4.76
C PRO A 386 -29.00 2.35 -3.50
N GLU A 387 -29.67 1.74 -2.53
CA GLU A 387 -29.06 1.40 -1.23
C GLU A 387 -27.82 0.52 -1.35
N GLY A 388 -27.81 -0.45 -2.27
CA GLY A 388 -26.65 -1.31 -2.52
C GLY A 388 -25.41 -0.57 -3.04
N LEU A 389 -25.57 0.63 -3.61
CA LEU A 389 -24.48 1.48 -4.07
C LEU A 389 -24.06 2.55 -3.04
N GLN A 390 -24.93 2.90 -2.08
CA GLN A 390 -24.61 3.91 -1.06
C GLN A 390 -23.45 3.51 -0.14
N SER A 391 -23.19 2.21 0.01
CA SER A 391 -22.03 1.68 0.75
C SER A 391 -20.80 1.46 -0.13
N SER A 392 -20.88 1.68 -1.43
CA SER A 392 -19.77 1.47 -2.36
C SER A 392 -18.69 2.53 -2.22
N ALA A 393 -17.44 2.17 -2.55
CA ALA A 393 -16.32 3.12 -2.61
C ALA A 393 -16.61 4.29 -3.57
N LEU A 394 -17.36 4.05 -4.66
CA LEU A 394 -17.75 5.08 -5.62
C LEU A 394 -18.62 6.16 -4.96
N PHE A 395 -19.62 5.76 -4.17
CA PHE A 395 -20.50 6.70 -3.47
C PHE A 395 -19.75 7.46 -2.37
N VAL A 396 -18.90 6.77 -1.61
CA VAL A 396 -18.05 7.41 -0.59
C VAL A 396 -17.15 8.49 -1.20
N ASN A 397 -16.52 8.18 -2.34
CA ASN A 397 -15.70 9.15 -3.07
C ASN A 397 -16.54 10.31 -3.61
N ALA A 398 -17.73 10.05 -4.16
CA ALA A 398 -18.64 11.08 -4.66
C ALA A 398 -19.10 12.04 -3.54
N MET A 399 -19.40 11.52 -2.34
CA MET A 399 -19.73 12.31 -1.15
C MET A 399 -18.54 13.15 -0.66
N ALA A 400 -17.33 12.58 -0.66
CA ALA A 400 -16.12 13.30 -0.31
C ALA A 400 -15.82 14.44 -1.30
N ASP A 401 -16.04 14.21 -2.60
CA ASP A 401 -15.87 15.23 -3.63
C ASP A 401 -16.96 16.30 -3.57
N ALA A 402 -18.22 15.93 -3.32
CA ALA A 402 -19.30 16.89 -3.08
C ALA A 402 -18.97 17.84 -1.93
N ARG A 403 -18.38 17.33 -0.83
CA ARG A 403 -17.94 18.15 0.30
C ARG A 403 -16.89 19.18 -0.11
N LYS A 404 -15.91 18.77 -0.92
CA LYS A 404 -14.88 19.68 -1.44
C LYS A 404 -15.45 20.74 -2.39
N LEU A 405 -16.52 20.41 -3.13
CA LEU A 405 -17.16 21.30 -4.10
C LEU A 405 -18.06 22.37 -3.47
N ILE A 406 -18.36 22.30 -2.18
CA ILE A 406 -19.10 23.36 -1.48
C ILE A 406 -18.38 24.71 -1.60
N LYS A 407 -17.04 24.72 -1.68
CA LYS A 407 -16.30 25.96 -1.89
C LYS A 407 -16.52 26.60 -3.27
N GLU A 408 -17.02 25.83 -4.24
CA GLU A 408 -17.27 26.30 -5.61
C GLU A 408 -18.61 27.04 -5.75
N ILE A 409 -19.51 26.93 -4.77
CA ILE A 409 -20.77 27.68 -4.71
C ILE A 409 -20.61 28.97 -3.88
N PRO A 410 -21.39 30.04 -4.16
CA PRO A 410 -21.35 31.28 -3.39
C PRO A 410 -21.58 31.08 -1.88
N LEU A 411 -20.86 31.84 -1.06
CA LEU A 411 -20.87 31.75 0.42
C LEU A 411 -22.27 31.63 1.07
N PRO A 412 -23.30 32.39 0.64
CA PRO A 412 -24.63 32.31 1.27
C PRO A 412 -25.28 30.92 1.24
N TYR A 413 -24.89 30.07 0.29
CA TYR A 413 -25.47 28.73 0.09
C TYR A 413 -24.65 27.60 0.73
N GLN A 414 -23.43 27.89 1.22
CA GLN A 414 -22.50 26.85 1.67
C GLN A 414 -22.95 26.13 2.94
N ALA A 415 -23.54 26.85 3.89
CA ALA A 415 -24.01 26.25 5.15
C ALA A 415 -25.17 25.27 4.91
N GLU A 416 -26.16 25.67 4.11
CA GLU A 416 -27.28 24.82 3.72
C GLU A 416 -26.80 23.59 2.93
N ALA A 417 -25.89 23.79 1.97
CA ALA A 417 -25.31 22.72 1.18
C ALA A 417 -24.52 21.71 2.03
N MET A 418 -23.75 22.18 3.03
CA MET A 418 -23.05 21.30 3.96
C MET A 418 -24.03 20.48 4.79
N GLN A 419 -25.06 21.12 5.36
CA GLN A 419 -26.07 20.45 6.17
C GLN A 419 -26.83 19.37 5.36
N ALA A 420 -27.20 19.70 4.11
CA ALA A 420 -27.85 18.77 3.21
C ALA A 420 -26.93 17.61 2.79
N LEU A 421 -25.64 17.86 2.56
CA LEU A 421 -24.69 16.79 2.27
C LEU A 421 -24.47 15.88 3.49
N GLU A 422 -24.34 16.47 4.68
CA GLU A 422 -24.21 15.73 5.93
C GLU A 422 -25.42 14.86 6.22
N SER A 423 -26.63 15.24 5.79
CA SER A 423 -27.84 14.42 5.98
C SER A 423 -27.84 13.17 5.09
N LEU A 424 -27.17 13.20 3.92
CA LEU A 424 -27.09 12.09 2.96
C LEU A 424 -26.07 11.00 3.31
N GLY A 425 -24.97 11.35 3.98
CA GLY A 425 -23.86 10.40 4.21
C GLY A 425 -24.16 9.34 5.28
N THR A 426 -23.52 8.18 5.19
CA THR A 426 -23.50 7.21 6.30
C THR A 426 -22.56 7.74 7.40
N MET A 427 -23.05 7.82 8.65
CA MET A 427 -22.23 8.20 9.80
C MET A 427 -21.34 7.02 10.21
N GLU A 428 -20.03 7.18 10.09
CA GLU A 428 -19.08 6.14 10.51
C GLU A 428 -18.77 6.26 12.01
N ILE A 429 -18.94 5.15 12.73
CA ILE A 429 -18.56 5.00 14.13
C ILE A 429 -17.48 3.91 14.20
N LYS A 430 -16.28 4.26 14.67
CA LYS A 430 -15.26 3.26 15.00
C LYS A 430 -15.40 2.87 16.46
N LEU A 431 -15.41 1.59 16.75
CA LEU A 431 -15.46 1.04 18.11
C LEU A 431 -14.41 -0.08 18.20
N ALA A 432 -13.70 -0.18 19.32
CA ALA A 432 -12.70 -1.22 19.52
C ALA A 432 -12.87 -1.91 20.86
N ALA A 433 -12.59 -3.21 20.92
CA ALA A 433 -12.36 -3.89 22.20
C ALA A 433 -10.98 -3.47 22.73
N VAL A 434 -10.92 -3.06 23.99
CA VAL A 434 -9.67 -2.68 24.65
C VAL A 434 -9.00 -3.94 25.19
N GLU A 435 -7.78 -4.20 24.69
CA GLU A 435 -6.98 -5.38 25.03
C GLU A 435 -6.91 -5.59 26.56
N ALA A 436 -7.25 -6.81 26.99
CA ALA A 436 -7.23 -7.25 28.39
C ALA A 436 -8.07 -6.39 29.37
N LYS A 437 -9.06 -5.62 28.89
CA LYS A 437 -9.93 -4.80 29.74
C LYS A 437 -11.41 -5.15 29.72
N MET A 438 -11.85 -6.02 28.79
CA MET A 438 -13.27 -6.39 28.64
C MET A 438 -14.18 -5.15 28.57
N ALA A 439 -13.75 -4.18 27.77
CA ALA A 439 -14.38 -2.88 27.62
C ALA A 439 -14.30 -2.43 26.17
N PHE A 440 -15.27 -1.61 25.75
CA PHE A 440 -15.16 -0.85 24.52
C PHE A 440 -14.30 0.40 24.75
N ASP A 441 -13.64 0.89 23.70
CA ASP A 441 -12.86 2.14 23.73
C ASP A 441 -13.73 3.40 23.85
N LYS A 442 -15.05 3.27 23.67
CA LYS A 442 -16.05 4.33 23.83
C LYS A 442 -17.18 3.86 24.74
N ASP A 443 -17.54 4.68 25.71
CA ASP A 443 -18.70 4.48 26.58
C ASP A 443 -19.99 5.04 25.95
N ARG A 444 -19.87 5.98 25.01
CA ARG A 444 -21.01 6.60 24.31
C ARG A 444 -20.68 7.09 22.90
N PHE A 445 -21.69 7.17 22.06
CA PHE A 445 -21.67 7.93 20.80
C PHE A 445 -23.07 8.42 20.44
N THR A 446 -23.18 9.49 19.65
CA THR A 446 -24.45 10.11 19.26
C THR A 446 -24.71 9.91 17.77
N VAL A 447 -25.96 9.63 17.40
CA VAL A 447 -26.44 9.52 16.02
C VAL A 447 -27.77 10.27 15.89
N LYS A 448 -28.07 10.78 14.69
CA LYS A 448 -29.39 11.39 14.42
C LYS A 448 -30.45 10.32 14.17
N ALA A 449 -31.69 10.57 14.56
CA ALA A 449 -32.83 9.72 14.23
C ALA A 449 -32.91 9.46 12.71
N GLY A 450 -33.16 8.20 12.32
CA GLY A 450 -33.24 7.78 10.91
C GLY A 450 -31.92 7.83 10.13
N LYS A 451 -30.79 8.16 10.79
CA LYS A 451 -29.49 8.30 10.13
C LYS A 451 -28.92 6.92 9.78
N LYS A 452 -28.40 6.76 8.55
CA LYS A 452 -27.59 5.58 8.21
C LYS A 452 -26.28 5.61 8.98
N VAL A 453 -25.94 4.52 9.66
CA VAL A 453 -24.76 4.34 10.51
C VAL A 453 -23.94 3.17 10.00
N SER A 454 -22.61 3.33 9.98
CA SER A 454 -21.64 2.26 9.75
C SER A 454 -20.76 2.11 10.98
N LEU A 455 -21.03 1.08 11.78
CA LEU A 455 -20.25 0.76 12.97
C LEU A 455 -19.12 -0.21 12.59
N ILE A 456 -17.89 0.27 12.59
CA ILE A 456 -16.69 -0.56 12.40
C ILE A 456 -16.20 -0.99 13.78
N PHE A 457 -16.37 -2.27 14.09
CA PHE A 457 -15.85 -2.88 15.30
C PHE A 457 -14.50 -3.56 15.03
N GLU A 458 -13.47 -3.17 15.77
CA GLU A 458 -12.12 -3.78 15.72
C GLU A 458 -11.84 -4.54 17.02
N ASN A 459 -11.61 -5.84 16.92
CA ASN A 459 -11.25 -6.62 18.09
C ASN A 459 -9.72 -6.69 18.25
N LYS A 460 -9.17 -5.78 19.07
CA LYS A 460 -7.74 -5.78 19.45
C LYS A 460 -7.41 -6.71 20.61
N ASP A 461 -8.42 -7.29 21.24
CA ASP A 461 -8.26 -8.18 22.37
C ASP A 461 -7.93 -9.61 21.92
N LEU A 462 -7.37 -10.41 22.82
CA LEU A 462 -7.03 -11.81 22.56
C LEU A 462 -8.25 -12.74 22.56
N MET A 463 -9.36 -12.30 23.17
CA MET A 463 -10.62 -13.04 23.23
C MET A 463 -11.64 -12.51 22.22
N PRO A 464 -12.55 -13.36 21.70
CA PRO A 464 -13.56 -12.92 20.75
C PRO A 464 -14.63 -12.04 21.42
N HIS A 465 -15.10 -11.03 20.69
CA HIS A 465 -16.10 -10.07 21.16
C HIS A 465 -17.10 -9.76 20.04
N ASN A 466 -18.29 -9.29 20.41
CA ASN A 466 -19.30 -8.78 19.48
C ASN A 466 -19.90 -7.47 20.01
N VAL A 467 -20.74 -6.84 19.19
CA VAL A 467 -21.48 -5.64 19.57
C VAL A 467 -22.94 -5.85 19.21
N LEU A 468 -23.82 -5.78 20.21
CA LEU A 468 -25.26 -5.76 20.04
C LEU A 468 -25.78 -4.40 20.46
N VAL A 469 -26.43 -3.67 19.55
CA VAL A 469 -27.25 -2.50 19.87
C VAL A 469 -28.65 -3.00 20.20
N VAL A 470 -29.14 -2.67 21.38
CA VAL A 470 -30.39 -3.21 21.91
C VAL A 470 -31.41 -2.10 22.18
N GLY A 471 -32.67 -2.49 22.28
CA GLY A 471 -33.77 -1.60 22.65
C GLY A 471 -33.53 -0.80 23.94
N GLN A 472 -34.21 0.34 24.06
CA GLN A 472 -34.10 1.17 25.26
C GLN A 472 -34.49 0.36 26.50
N GLY A 473 -33.61 0.32 27.51
CA GLY A 473 -33.85 -0.40 28.77
C GLY A 473 -33.77 -1.94 28.68
N SER A 474 -33.35 -2.53 27.56
CA SER A 474 -33.36 -4.00 27.39
C SER A 474 -32.02 -4.71 27.62
N ALA A 475 -30.97 -3.99 28.00
CA ALA A 475 -29.61 -4.54 28.13
C ALA A 475 -29.52 -5.77 29.05
N GLU A 476 -30.21 -5.74 30.19
CA GLU A 476 -30.25 -6.85 31.15
C GLU A 476 -30.95 -8.07 30.56
N LYS A 477 -32.15 -7.89 30.00
CA LYS A 477 -32.93 -8.96 29.35
C LYS A 477 -32.12 -9.64 28.23
N VAL A 478 -31.47 -8.85 27.39
CA VAL A 478 -30.64 -9.38 26.28
C VAL A 478 -29.38 -10.06 26.81
N GLY A 479 -28.73 -9.48 27.82
CA GLY A 479 -27.54 -10.03 28.47
C GLY A 479 -27.80 -11.39 29.12
N GLU A 480 -28.89 -11.52 29.89
CA GLU A 480 -29.30 -12.79 30.50
C GLU A 480 -29.63 -13.86 29.44
N ALA A 481 -30.32 -13.47 28.36
CA ALA A 481 -30.59 -14.36 27.25
C ALA A 481 -29.30 -14.83 26.56
N ALA A 482 -28.30 -13.97 26.44
CA ALA A 482 -27.00 -14.31 25.88
C ALA A 482 -26.18 -15.23 26.79
N ASP A 483 -26.19 -14.99 28.11
CA ASP A 483 -25.56 -15.89 29.09
C ASP A 483 -26.16 -17.30 29.03
N ALA A 484 -27.49 -17.42 28.86
CA ALA A 484 -28.17 -18.70 28.72
C ALA A 484 -27.70 -19.49 27.48
N MET A 485 -27.22 -18.80 26.43
CA MET A 485 -26.69 -19.44 25.22
C MET A 485 -25.36 -20.17 25.47
N ALA A 486 -24.66 -19.92 26.57
CA ALA A 486 -23.44 -20.65 26.94
C ALA A 486 -23.68 -22.16 27.13
N ASN A 487 -24.91 -22.54 27.49
CA ASN A 487 -25.31 -23.94 27.67
C ASN A 487 -25.79 -24.61 26.36
N LEU A 488 -25.87 -23.86 25.26
CA LEU A 488 -26.30 -24.38 23.97
C LEU A 488 -25.10 -24.92 23.19
N LYS A 489 -25.26 -26.12 22.61
CA LYS A 489 -24.23 -26.74 21.74
C LYS A 489 -23.85 -25.86 20.53
N ASN A 490 -24.76 -24.98 20.10
CA ASN A 490 -24.60 -24.08 18.96
C ASN A 490 -24.43 -22.60 19.35
N GLY A 491 -24.09 -22.28 20.61
CA GLY A 491 -23.91 -20.89 21.06
C GLY A 491 -22.90 -20.10 20.22
N PHE A 492 -21.76 -20.73 19.88
CA PHE A 492 -20.74 -20.15 18.98
C PHE A 492 -21.24 -19.98 17.54
N GLU A 493 -21.97 -20.96 17.00
CA GLU A 493 -22.55 -20.88 15.65
C GLU A 493 -23.55 -19.71 15.54
N LYS A 494 -24.28 -19.45 16.64
CA LYS A 494 -25.19 -18.30 16.77
C LYS A 494 -24.51 -17.02 17.22
N ASN A 495 -23.17 -16.98 17.29
CA ASN A 495 -22.39 -15.80 17.70
C ASN A 495 -22.78 -15.23 19.08
N PHE A 496 -23.42 -16.03 19.93
CA PHE A 496 -24.06 -15.59 21.18
C PHE A 496 -25.04 -14.41 21.00
N VAL A 497 -25.70 -14.31 19.84
CA VAL A 497 -26.75 -13.32 19.57
C VAL A 497 -28.12 -13.96 19.84
N PRO A 498 -28.86 -13.55 20.90
CA PRO A 498 -30.18 -14.10 21.18
C PRO A 498 -31.20 -13.67 20.12
N GLU A 499 -32.05 -14.60 19.68
CA GLU A 499 -33.14 -14.35 18.74
C GLU A 499 -34.36 -13.75 19.45
N ILE A 500 -34.22 -12.53 19.98
CA ILE A 500 -35.29 -11.78 20.66
C ILE A 500 -35.44 -10.38 20.03
N PRO A 501 -36.66 -9.81 20.00
CA PRO A 501 -36.92 -8.54 19.29
C PRO A 501 -36.18 -7.34 19.88
N GLU A 502 -35.68 -7.44 21.11
CA GLU A 502 -34.89 -6.38 21.75
C GLU A 502 -33.47 -6.23 21.19
N VAL A 503 -32.98 -7.20 20.41
CA VAL A 503 -31.73 -7.07 19.65
C VAL A 503 -32.04 -6.33 18.34
N LEU A 504 -31.61 -5.07 18.23
CA LEU A 504 -31.90 -4.25 17.05
C LEU A 504 -30.88 -4.49 15.95
N PHE A 505 -29.60 -4.46 16.31
CA PHE A 505 -28.47 -4.64 15.39
C PHE A 505 -27.36 -5.42 16.08
N ALA A 506 -26.69 -6.31 15.37
CA ALA A 506 -25.63 -7.13 15.94
C ALA A 506 -24.50 -7.39 14.95
N THR A 507 -23.27 -7.39 15.44
CA THR A 507 -22.14 -8.01 14.73
C THR A 507 -22.15 -9.53 14.97
N PRO A 508 -21.52 -10.34 14.11
CA PRO A 508 -21.10 -11.67 14.51
C PRO A 508 -20.04 -11.59 15.62
N LEU A 509 -19.64 -12.75 16.14
CA LEU A 509 -18.55 -12.85 17.08
C LEU A 509 -17.22 -12.64 16.33
N VAL A 510 -16.54 -11.54 16.63
CA VAL A 510 -15.32 -11.11 15.94
C VAL A 510 -14.10 -11.63 16.69
N ASN A 511 -13.27 -12.43 16.01
CA ASN A 511 -12.05 -13.00 16.57
C ASN A 511 -10.93 -11.96 16.75
N ALA A 512 -9.93 -12.32 17.56
CA ALA A 512 -8.76 -11.49 17.81
C ALA A 512 -8.06 -11.01 16.53
N GLY A 513 -7.73 -9.72 16.48
CA GLY A 513 -7.09 -9.07 15.34
C GLY A 513 -7.97 -8.95 14.08
N LYS A 514 -9.28 -9.20 14.19
CA LYS A 514 -10.25 -9.03 13.10
C LYS A 514 -11.14 -7.82 13.35
N SER A 515 -11.77 -7.36 12.27
CA SER A 515 -12.74 -6.28 12.31
C SER A 515 -14.01 -6.69 11.57
N TYR A 516 -15.14 -6.07 11.94
CA TYR A 516 -16.41 -6.24 11.28
C TYR A 516 -17.11 -4.89 11.10
N GLN A 517 -17.76 -4.70 9.96
CA GLN A 517 -18.52 -3.49 9.65
C GLN A 517 -20.02 -3.81 9.67
N LEU A 518 -20.74 -3.20 10.60
CA LEU A 518 -22.20 -3.30 10.75
C LEU A 518 -22.86 -2.04 10.23
N ASN A 519 -23.68 -2.18 9.19
CA ASN A 519 -24.46 -1.08 8.63
C ASN A 519 -25.91 -1.17 9.09
N PHE A 520 -26.46 -0.08 9.63
CA PHE A 520 -27.84 -0.02 10.08
C PHE A 520 -28.41 1.41 9.96
N THR A 521 -29.73 1.53 10.03
CA THR A 521 -30.40 2.83 10.17
C THR A 521 -30.72 3.06 11.63
N ALA A 522 -30.23 4.17 12.18
CA ALA A 522 -30.51 4.55 13.56
C ALA A 522 -32.03 4.62 13.79
N PRO A 523 -32.53 4.17 14.95
CA PRO A 523 -33.96 4.22 15.27
C PRO A 523 -34.56 5.63 15.07
N GLU A 524 -35.81 5.71 14.65
CA GLU A 524 -36.52 7.00 14.56
C GLU A 524 -36.87 7.57 15.94
N LYS A 525 -37.09 6.67 16.91
CA LYS A 525 -37.39 7.06 18.28
C LYS A 525 -36.11 7.54 18.97
N ARG A 526 -36.11 8.81 19.38
CA ARG A 526 -35.04 9.40 20.20
C ARG A 526 -34.87 8.71 21.55
N GLY A 527 -33.65 8.72 22.07
CA GLY A 527 -33.33 8.20 23.40
C GLY A 527 -32.03 7.39 23.44
N GLU A 528 -31.82 6.71 24.57
CA GLU A 528 -30.60 5.94 24.84
C GLU A 528 -30.79 4.47 24.48
N TYR A 529 -29.98 4.00 23.54
CA TYR A 529 -29.93 2.61 23.08
C TYR A 529 -28.64 1.97 23.56
N PRO A 530 -28.68 1.03 24.52
CA PRO A 530 -27.46 0.39 24.99
C PRO A 530 -26.79 -0.41 23.88
N PHE A 531 -25.46 -0.44 23.87
CA PHE A 531 -24.70 -1.44 23.14
C PHE A 531 -23.88 -2.29 24.10
N ILE A 532 -23.89 -3.60 23.91
CA ILE A 532 -23.29 -4.58 24.81
C ILE A 532 -22.46 -5.60 24.03
N CYS A 533 -21.46 -6.22 24.68
CA CYS A 533 -20.92 -7.49 24.23
C CYS A 533 -21.73 -8.63 24.85
N SER A 534 -22.28 -9.51 24.01
CA SER A 534 -23.10 -10.64 24.45
C SER A 534 -22.34 -11.96 24.56
N PHE A 535 -21.00 -11.94 24.42
CA PHE A 535 -20.20 -13.11 24.78
C PHE A 535 -20.44 -13.41 26.28
N PRO A 536 -20.66 -14.68 26.68
CA PRO A 536 -21.16 -15.01 28.01
C PRO A 536 -20.38 -14.34 29.14
N GLY A 537 -21.10 -13.61 30.00
CA GLY A 537 -20.59 -12.84 31.14
C GLY A 537 -20.15 -11.41 30.82
N HIS A 538 -19.92 -11.04 29.56
CA HIS A 538 -19.30 -9.76 29.21
C HIS A 538 -20.24 -8.56 29.34
N TRP A 539 -21.52 -8.72 29.02
CA TRP A 539 -22.50 -7.62 28.94
C TRP A 539 -22.63 -6.78 30.23
N ARG A 540 -22.25 -7.36 31.37
CA ARG A 540 -22.27 -6.70 32.69
C ARG A 540 -21.30 -5.53 32.76
N VAL A 541 -20.13 -5.66 32.12
CA VAL A 541 -19.02 -4.71 32.18
C VAL A 541 -18.68 -4.10 30.81
N MET A 542 -18.83 -4.86 29.73
CA MET A 542 -18.53 -4.45 28.36
C MET A 542 -19.77 -3.87 27.69
N LYS A 543 -20.06 -2.60 27.99
CA LYS A 543 -21.26 -1.89 27.54
C LYS A 543 -21.03 -0.39 27.34
N GLY A 544 -21.90 0.24 26.57
CA GLY A 544 -22.00 1.68 26.40
C GLY A 544 -23.37 2.11 25.88
N ILE A 545 -23.53 3.38 25.52
CA ILE A 545 -24.80 3.97 25.08
C ILE A 545 -24.69 4.64 23.70
N MET A 546 -25.54 4.25 22.76
CA MET A 546 -25.83 5.01 21.55
C MET A 546 -26.97 5.98 21.84
N ILE A 547 -26.72 7.28 21.71
CA ILE A 547 -27.71 8.34 21.88
C ILE A 547 -28.31 8.66 20.52
N VAL A 548 -29.64 8.56 20.38
CA VAL A 548 -30.37 8.95 19.19
C VAL A 548 -31.04 10.32 19.41
N GLU A 549 -30.64 11.33 18.64
CA GLU A 549 -31.12 12.73 18.73
C GLU A 549 -31.82 13.27 17.48
#